data_AF-A0A511QXH3-F1
#
_entry.id   AF-A0A511QXH3-F1
#
_cell.length_a   1.000
_cell.length_b   1.000
_cell.length_c   1.000
_cell.angle_alpha   90.00
_cell.angle_beta   90.00
_cell.angle_gamma   90.00
#
_symmetry.space_group_name_H-M   'P 1'
#
loop_
_entity.id
_entity.type
_entity.pdbx_description
1 polymer ?
#
loop_
_entity_poly.entity_id
_entity_poly.type
_entity_poly.pdbx_seq_one_letter_code
_entity_poly.pdbx_strand_id
1 'polypeptide(L)'
;MVVIGFAGRCASLPVVGDACNPPFDNYGYLDDVVFPRSSTPRQTAQAVVEAFAGQGLRVEYFDVSAFLYAHTSGISRQQENGYLEAEGYLQRAYEYWIKGFENPTRVVLLAHSHGTVWASLLAWNHPEVRFDYFIYLDAICSFWDADNLRNNPIIQDYYDVRGLRRPFPLNDNEGGNPCRVIAVPGQPTKQDLNDVVPPNVRVGLEVVSRSPANLAPLNFIFDDDPDYRLDGSQANLFRFQSREDHSGVTARNSDAMQWVVARIREMGLPK
;
A
#
# COMPACT_ATOMS: atom_id res chain seq x y z
N MET A 1 6.98 -1.07 -17.61
CA MET A 1 6.95 -0.88 -16.15
C MET A 1 5.55 -1.18 -15.68
N VAL A 2 5.43 -1.73 -14.49
CA VAL A 2 4.15 -1.92 -13.80
C VAL A 2 4.17 -1.09 -12.52
N VAL A 3 3.07 -0.38 -12.25
CA VAL A 3 2.72 0.16 -10.95
C VAL A 3 1.54 -0.65 -10.41
N ILE A 4 1.70 -1.29 -9.25
CA ILE A 4 0.62 -1.99 -8.55
C ILE A 4 0.16 -1.08 -7.42
N GLY A 5 -1.09 -0.63 -7.51
CA GLY A 5 -1.71 0.29 -6.55
C GLY A 5 -2.57 -0.45 -5.53
N PHE A 6 -2.36 -0.20 -4.24
CA PHE A 6 -3.17 -0.72 -3.15
C PHE A 6 -3.89 0.43 -2.44
N ALA A 7 -5.16 0.60 -2.75
CA ALA A 7 -6.05 1.50 -2.07
C ALA A 7 -6.35 1.01 -0.64
N GLY A 8 -6.63 1.96 0.24
CA GLY A 8 -6.80 1.73 1.67
C GLY A 8 -8.24 1.51 2.15
N ARG A 9 -8.40 1.50 3.47
CA ARG A 9 -9.67 1.31 4.16
C ARG A 9 -10.69 2.42 3.85
N CYS A 10 -11.94 2.09 3.54
CA CYS A 10 -12.95 3.10 3.15
C CYS A 10 -13.34 4.06 4.28
N ALA A 11 -13.19 3.66 5.56
CA ALA A 11 -13.52 4.50 6.71
C ALA A 11 -12.49 5.60 6.96
N SER A 12 -11.38 5.56 6.21
CA SER A 12 -10.37 6.60 6.16
C SER A 12 -10.70 7.71 5.16
N LEU A 13 -11.80 7.54 4.41
CA LEU A 13 -12.31 8.47 3.43
C LEU A 13 -13.39 9.35 4.05
N PRO A 14 -13.41 10.69 3.80
CA PRO A 14 -14.47 11.60 4.27
C PRO A 14 -15.84 11.35 3.61
N VAL A 15 -16.03 10.18 3.00
CA VAL A 15 -17.09 9.85 2.03
C VAL A 15 -18.41 9.48 2.70
N VAL A 16 -18.44 9.13 3.98
CA VAL A 16 -19.67 8.64 4.58
C VAL A 16 -19.78 9.14 6.00
N GLY A 17 -20.87 9.83 6.34
CA GLY A 17 -21.35 9.67 7.71
C GLY A 17 -21.58 8.17 7.90
N ASP A 18 -20.92 7.56 8.87
CA ASP A 18 -21.11 6.21 9.43
C ASP A 18 -21.36 4.98 8.51
N ALA A 19 -21.35 5.07 7.17
CA ALA A 19 -21.84 4.00 6.28
C ALA A 19 -20.78 3.39 5.34
N CYS A 20 -19.52 3.27 5.80
CA CYS A 20 -18.55 2.34 5.22
C CYS A 20 -18.45 1.12 6.15
N ASN A 21 -18.55 -0.08 5.58
CA ASN A 21 -18.38 -1.36 6.26
C ASN A 21 -17.07 -2.03 5.80
N PRO A 22 -15.91 -1.66 6.37
CA PRO A 22 -14.65 -2.28 6.00
C PRO A 22 -14.58 -3.73 6.54
N PRO A 23 -13.91 -4.64 5.83
CA PRO A 23 -13.21 -4.38 4.57
C PRO A 23 -14.10 -4.47 3.31
N PHE A 24 -15.36 -4.91 3.43
CA PHE A 24 -16.26 -5.21 2.31
C PHE A 24 -16.58 -4.02 1.38
N ASP A 25 -16.55 -2.80 1.91
CA ASP A 25 -16.78 -1.58 1.13
C ASP A 25 -15.48 -0.94 0.59
N ASN A 26 -14.31 -1.51 0.90
CA ASN A 26 -13.04 -1.04 0.34
C ASN A 26 -13.07 -1.17 -1.20
N TYR A 27 -12.42 -0.24 -1.89
CA TYR A 27 -12.39 -0.21 -3.36
C TYR A 27 -11.12 0.49 -3.86
N GLY A 28 -10.76 0.26 -5.12
CA GLY A 28 -9.62 0.85 -5.79
C GLY A 28 -9.85 2.33 -6.14
N TYR A 29 -9.58 3.24 -5.21
CA TYR A 29 -9.84 4.68 -5.43
C TYR A 29 -8.63 5.47 -5.92
N LEU A 30 -7.46 4.87 -6.03
CA LEU A 30 -6.23 5.62 -6.30
C LEU A 30 -6.20 6.23 -7.71
N ASP A 31 -7.05 5.78 -8.63
CA ASP A 31 -7.21 6.39 -9.96
C ASP A 31 -8.49 7.25 -10.12
N ASP A 32 -9.33 7.36 -9.08
CA ASP A 32 -10.65 7.99 -9.15
C ASP A 32 -10.59 9.39 -9.77
N VAL A 33 -11.31 9.56 -10.89
CA VAL A 33 -11.53 10.86 -11.53
C VAL A 33 -12.57 11.69 -10.76
N VAL A 34 -13.57 11.03 -10.20
CA VAL A 34 -14.62 11.63 -9.37
C VAL A 34 -14.62 10.90 -8.05
N PHE A 35 -14.12 11.58 -7.01
CA PHE A 35 -14.12 11.03 -5.66
C PHE A 35 -15.37 11.54 -4.92
N PRO A 36 -16.18 10.66 -4.31
CA PRO A 36 -17.42 11.07 -3.67
C PRO A 36 -17.20 12.22 -2.65
N ARG A 37 -17.91 13.34 -2.83
CA ARG A 37 -17.81 14.57 -2.01
C ARG A 37 -16.48 15.33 -2.05
N SER A 38 -15.56 14.98 -2.95
CA SER A 38 -14.43 15.85 -3.30
C SER A 38 -14.67 16.44 -4.70
N SER A 39 -14.52 17.77 -4.82
CA SER A 39 -14.46 18.43 -6.13
C SER A 39 -13.11 18.20 -6.84
N THR A 40 -12.15 17.59 -6.16
CA THR A 40 -10.79 17.36 -6.66
C THR A 40 -10.63 15.87 -6.98
N PRO A 41 -10.25 15.50 -8.22
CA PRO A 41 -9.92 14.13 -8.59
C PRO A 41 -8.83 13.57 -7.68
N ARG A 42 -8.94 12.28 -7.32
CA ARG A 42 -7.90 11.62 -6.54
C ARG A 42 -6.71 11.36 -7.46
N GLN A 43 -6.88 10.57 -8.54
CA GLN A 43 -5.89 10.40 -9.61
C GLN A 43 -4.42 10.27 -9.12
N THR A 44 -4.22 9.66 -7.95
CA THR A 44 -2.92 9.43 -7.31
C THR A 44 -2.05 8.57 -8.21
N ALA A 45 -2.61 7.47 -8.69
CA ALA A 45 -1.95 6.53 -9.59
C ALA A 45 -1.52 7.22 -10.88
N GLN A 46 -2.39 8.06 -11.45
CA GLN A 46 -2.10 8.78 -12.68
C GLN A 46 -0.91 9.74 -12.51
N ALA A 47 -0.76 10.40 -11.36
CA ALA A 47 0.39 11.26 -11.09
C ALA A 47 1.72 10.47 -11.09
N VAL A 48 1.72 9.28 -10.49
CA VAL A 48 2.89 8.38 -10.46
C VAL A 48 3.18 7.82 -11.86
N VAL A 49 2.16 7.36 -12.56
CA VAL A 49 2.25 6.85 -13.95
C VAL A 49 2.86 7.91 -14.86
N GLU A 50 2.39 9.16 -14.80
CA GLU A 50 2.92 10.27 -15.59
C GLU A 50 4.35 10.64 -15.21
N ALA A 51 4.72 10.56 -13.93
CA ALA A 51 6.07 10.84 -13.48
C ALA A 51 7.08 9.86 -14.10
N PHE A 52 6.75 8.57 -14.15
CA PHE A 52 7.58 7.56 -14.81
C PHE A 52 7.48 7.61 -16.34
N ALA A 53 6.30 7.86 -16.90
CA ALA A 53 6.12 8.00 -18.35
C ALA A 53 6.91 9.20 -18.90
N GLY A 54 7.01 10.29 -18.14
CA GLY A 54 7.86 11.44 -18.45
C GLY A 54 9.36 11.11 -18.53
N GLN A 55 9.78 9.95 -18.05
CA GLN A 55 11.16 9.43 -18.18
C GLN A 55 11.30 8.47 -19.38
N GLY A 56 10.31 8.40 -20.27
CA GLY A 56 10.32 7.55 -21.46
C GLY A 56 9.85 6.11 -21.22
N LEU A 57 9.26 5.82 -20.06
CA LEU A 57 8.78 4.48 -19.73
C LEU A 57 7.34 4.26 -20.24
N ARG A 58 7.06 3.05 -20.71
CA ARG A 58 5.68 2.57 -20.84
C ARG A 58 5.25 2.01 -19.49
N VAL A 59 4.19 2.55 -18.93
CA VAL A 59 3.72 2.24 -17.57
C VAL A 59 2.32 1.67 -17.65
N GLU A 60 2.14 0.48 -17.06
CA GLU A 60 0.84 -0.13 -16.81
C GLU A 60 0.49 0.04 -15.33
N TYR A 61 -0.78 0.31 -15.04
CA TYR A 61 -1.29 0.43 -13.67
C TYR A 61 -2.27 -0.71 -13.38
N PHE A 62 -2.07 -1.39 -12.26
CA PHE A 62 -2.98 -2.42 -11.76
C PHE A 62 -3.53 -1.99 -10.41
N ASP A 63 -4.84 -1.80 -10.34
CA ASP A 63 -5.52 -1.27 -9.16
C ASP A 63 -6.08 -2.37 -8.26
N VAL A 64 -5.92 -2.18 -6.95
CA VAL A 64 -6.23 -3.17 -5.92
C VAL A 64 -6.88 -2.48 -4.72
N SER A 65 -7.96 -3.06 -4.24
CA SER A 65 -8.61 -2.66 -3.00
C SER A 65 -7.97 -3.33 -1.77
N ALA A 66 -8.09 -2.74 -0.58
CA ALA A 66 -7.66 -3.37 0.68
C ALA A 66 -8.60 -4.52 1.09
N PHE A 67 -8.61 -5.61 0.32
CA PHE A 67 -9.39 -6.82 0.54
C PHE A 67 -8.59 -8.04 0.05
N LEU A 68 -8.88 -9.24 0.58
CA LEU A 68 -8.10 -10.43 0.25
C LEU A 68 -8.24 -10.87 -1.22
N TYR A 69 -9.46 -10.94 -1.74
CA TYR A 69 -9.77 -11.44 -3.10
C TYR A 69 -10.78 -10.53 -3.81
N ALA A 70 -11.04 -10.76 -5.09
CA ALA A 70 -11.95 -9.90 -5.83
C ALA A 70 -13.37 -9.91 -5.22
N HIS A 71 -13.92 -8.72 -4.97
CA HIS A 71 -15.22 -8.54 -4.32
C HIS A 71 -16.03 -7.43 -4.98
N THR A 72 -17.31 -7.29 -4.62
CA THR A 72 -18.12 -6.14 -5.06
C THR A 72 -18.18 -5.12 -3.92
N SER A 73 -17.65 -3.92 -4.14
CA SER A 73 -17.69 -2.86 -3.13
C SER A 73 -19.10 -2.24 -3.04
N GLY A 74 -19.59 -2.01 -1.82
CA GLY A 74 -20.82 -1.26 -1.60
C GLY A 74 -20.71 0.23 -1.90
N ILE A 75 -19.49 0.78 -2.05
CA ILE A 75 -19.26 2.19 -2.39
C ILE A 75 -19.15 2.36 -3.91
N SER A 76 -18.20 1.69 -4.57
CA SER A 76 -18.00 1.84 -6.01
C SER A 76 -19.10 1.14 -6.83
N ARG A 77 -19.79 0.16 -6.22
CA ARG A 77 -20.76 -0.73 -6.88
C ARG A 77 -20.16 -1.53 -8.04
N GLN A 78 -18.84 -1.68 -8.05
CA GLN A 78 -18.09 -2.40 -9.07
C GLN A 78 -17.38 -3.62 -8.48
N GLN A 79 -16.94 -4.51 -9.37
CA GLN A 79 -16.03 -5.57 -8.99
C GLN A 79 -14.63 -4.99 -8.83
N GLU A 80 -14.08 -5.15 -7.65
CA GLU A 80 -12.76 -4.67 -7.24
C GLU A 80 -11.79 -5.85 -7.21
N ASN A 81 -10.53 -5.63 -7.57
CA ASN A 81 -9.47 -6.61 -7.35
C ASN A 81 -9.04 -6.59 -5.88
N GLY A 82 -8.66 -7.75 -5.34
CA GLY A 82 -8.03 -7.88 -4.03
C GLY A 82 -6.56 -8.30 -4.13
N TYR A 83 -6.00 -8.60 -2.97
CA TYR A 83 -4.60 -9.03 -2.83
C TYR A 83 -4.25 -10.27 -3.67
N LEU A 84 -5.12 -11.29 -3.74
CA LEU A 84 -4.87 -12.49 -4.52
C LEU A 84 -4.81 -12.21 -6.04
N GLU A 85 -5.60 -11.24 -6.53
CA GLU A 85 -5.53 -10.81 -7.92
C GLU A 85 -4.21 -10.07 -8.20
N ALA A 86 -3.70 -9.31 -7.23
CA ALA A 86 -2.39 -8.67 -7.30
C ALA A 86 -1.24 -9.69 -7.29
N GLU A 87 -1.30 -10.73 -6.44
CA GLU A 87 -0.36 -11.86 -6.47
C GLU A 87 -0.37 -12.54 -7.84
N GLY A 88 -1.57 -12.85 -8.36
CA GLY A 88 -1.71 -13.44 -9.68
C GLY A 88 -1.18 -12.55 -10.81
N TYR A 89 -1.39 -11.24 -10.72
CA TYR A 89 -0.85 -10.27 -11.68
C TYR A 89 0.68 -10.20 -11.61
N LEU A 90 1.26 -10.10 -10.41
CA LEU A 90 2.70 -10.06 -10.19
C LEU A 90 3.37 -11.33 -10.71
N GLN A 91 2.79 -12.51 -10.43
CA GLN A 91 3.31 -13.78 -10.93
C GLN A 91 3.33 -13.83 -12.46
N ARG A 92 2.27 -13.33 -13.13
CA ARG A 92 2.26 -13.23 -14.60
C ARG A 92 3.33 -12.26 -15.11
N ALA A 93 3.45 -11.09 -14.51
CA ALA A 93 4.49 -10.14 -14.87
C ALA A 93 5.89 -10.74 -14.69
N TYR A 94 6.11 -11.46 -13.60
CA TYR A 94 7.37 -12.13 -13.33
C TYR A 94 7.72 -13.16 -14.41
N GLU A 95 6.82 -14.10 -14.69
CA GLU A 95 7.07 -15.19 -15.64
C GLU A 95 7.20 -14.71 -17.09
N TYR A 96 6.42 -13.71 -17.49
CA TYR A 96 6.34 -13.30 -18.90
C TYR A 96 7.11 -12.03 -19.23
N TRP A 97 7.46 -11.19 -18.26
CA TRP A 97 8.04 -9.86 -18.52
C TRP A 97 9.31 -9.55 -17.72
N ILE A 98 9.71 -10.38 -16.77
CA ILE A 98 10.87 -10.14 -15.89
C ILE A 98 11.90 -11.26 -16.04
N LYS A 99 11.49 -12.49 -15.72
CA LYS A 99 12.38 -13.65 -15.64
C LYS A 99 12.98 -13.98 -17.00
N GLY A 100 14.31 -13.94 -17.10
CA GLY A 100 15.05 -14.28 -18.32
C GLY A 100 15.09 -13.18 -19.39
N PHE A 101 14.57 -11.98 -19.12
CA PHE A 101 14.66 -10.84 -20.04
C PHE A 101 15.93 -10.01 -19.76
N GLU A 102 16.62 -9.55 -20.81
CA GLU A 102 17.79 -8.66 -20.69
C GLU A 102 17.43 -7.32 -20.06
N ASN A 103 16.26 -6.79 -20.42
CA ASN A 103 15.68 -5.56 -19.87
C ASN A 103 14.36 -5.92 -19.17
N PRO A 104 14.41 -6.47 -17.94
CA PRO A 104 13.22 -6.93 -17.25
C PRO A 104 12.28 -5.76 -16.93
N THR A 105 10.98 -6.04 -16.94
CA THR A 105 9.98 -5.07 -16.52
C THR A 105 10.22 -4.65 -15.08
N ARG A 106 10.26 -3.34 -14.86
CA ARG A 106 10.41 -2.74 -13.53
C ARG A 106 9.06 -2.68 -12.82
N VAL A 107 9.05 -2.94 -11.51
CA VAL A 107 7.83 -2.98 -10.69
C VAL A 107 7.90 -1.90 -9.61
N VAL A 108 6.80 -1.20 -9.39
CA VAL A 108 6.61 -0.17 -8.36
C VAL A 108 5.37 -0.51 -7.56
N LEU A 109 5.44 -0.34 -6.24
CA LEU A 109 4.29 -0.39 -5.34
C LEU A 109 3.87 1.04 -5.00
N LEU A 110 2.57 1.31 -5.09
CA LEU A 110 1.93 2.51 -4.62
C LEU A 110 0.83 2.10 -3.65
N ALA A 111 0.85 2.57 -2.41
CA ALA A 111 -0.15 2.14 -1.45
C ALA A 111 -0.55 3.25 -0.49
N HIS A 112 -1.78 3.16 0.02
CA HIS A 112 -2.32 4.11 0.97
C HIS A 112 -3.00 3.41 2.17
N SER A 113 -2.82 3.92 3.39
CA SER A 113 -3.51 3.40 4.59
C SER A 113 -3.29 1.90 4.76
N HIS A 114 -4.34 1.11 5.05
CA HIS A 114 -4.31 -0.37 5.09
C HIS A 114 -3.80 -1.04 3.81
N GLY A 115 -3.87 -0.36 2.66
CA GLY A 115 -3.28 -0.86 1.42
C GLY A 115 -1.76 -1.04 1.53
N THR A 116 -1.09 -0.28 2.41
CA THR A 116 0.36 -0.42 2.67
C THR A 116 0.69 -1.78 3.29
N VAL A 117 -0.15 -2.29 4.20
CA VAL A 117 0.02 -3.65 4.77
C VAL A 117 -0.08 -4.71 3.67
N TRP A 118 -1.08 -4.62 2.80
CA TRP A 118 -1.25 -5.55 1.67
C TRP A 118 -0.10 -5.48 0.66
N ALA A 119 0.36 -4.27 0.33
CA ALA A 119 1.51 -4.07 -0.55
C ALA A 119 2.82 -4.61 0.08
N SER A 120 2.99 -4.45 1.39
CA SER A 120 4.12 -5.02 2.14
C SER A 120 4.06 -6.54 2.15
N LEU A 121 2.89 -7.15 2.37
CA LEU A 121 2.70 -8.59 2.23
C LEU A 121 3.15 -9.06 0.83
N LEU A 122 2.74 -8.36 -0.23
CA LEU A 122 3.13 -8.72 -1.60
C LEU A 122 4.65 -8.71 -1.78
N ALA A 123 5.33 -7.65 -1.32
CA ALA A 123 6.78 -7.55 -1.45
C ALA A 123 7.54 -8.59 -0.60
N TRP A 124 7.11 -8.83 0.65
CA TRP A 124 7.70 -9.82 1.54
C TRP A 124 7.55 -11.25 1.04
N ASN A 125 6.42 -11.57 0.40
CA ASN A 125 6.11 -12.92 -0.08
C ASN A 125 6.60 -13.21 -1.51
N HIS A 126 7.17 -12.22 -2.19
CA HIS A 126 7.78 -12.35 -3.54
C HIS A 126 9.24 -11.87 -3.59
N PRO A 127 10.17 -12.49 -2.83
CA PRO A 127 11.57 -12.07 -2.78
C PRO A 127 12.31 -12.17 -4.12
N GLU A 128 11.79 -12.96 -5.06
CA GLU A 128 12.29 -13.10 -6.43
C GLU A 128 12.05 -11.86 -7.31
N VAL A 129 11.10 -11.00 -6.92
CA VAL A 129 10.80 -9.77 -7.66
C VAL A 129 11.52 -8.58 -7.02
N ARG A 130 12.27 -7.83 -7.83
CA ARG A 130 12.82 -6.52 -7.44
C ARG A 130 11.75 -5.44 -7.62
N PHE A 131 11.46 -4.71 -6.54
CA PHE A 131 10.64 -3.51 -6.55
C PHE A 131 11.56 -2.28 -6.54
N ASP A 132 11.41 -1.41 -7.52
CA ASP A 132 12.25 -0.21 -7.61
C ASP A 132 11.84 0.86 -6.61
N TYR A 133 10.53 1.03 -6.45
CA TYR A 133 9.95 1.95 -5.50
C TYR A 133 8.84 1.25 -4.73
N PHE A 134 8.76 1.59 -3.44
CA PHE A 134 7.54 1.47 -2.66
C PHE A 134 7.18 2.87 -2.18
N ILE A 135 6.04 3.36 -2.64
CA ILE A 135 5.47 4.66 -2.30
C ILE A 135 4.36 4.43 -1.26
N TYR A 136 4.60 4.86 -0.03
CA TYR A 136 3.72 4.73 1.11
C TYR A 136 3.01 6.06 1.34
N LEU A 137 1.68 6.07 1.24
CA LEU A 137 0.86 7.23 1.54
C LEU A 137 0.14 6.98 2.85
N ASP A 138 0.65 7.56 3.92
CA ASP A 138 0.13 7.49 5.28
C ASP A 138 -0.20 6.05 5.70
N ALA A 139 0.85 5.25 5.84
CA ALA A 139 0.76 3.83 6.18
C ALA A 139 0.07 3.63 7.53
N ILE A 140 -0.70 2.55 7.66
CA ILE A 140 -1.46 2.25 8.88
C ILE A 140 -1.61 0.74 9.02
N CYS A 141 -1.23 0.20 10.18
CA CYS A 141 -1.56 -1.17 10.55
C CYS A 141 -2.76 -1.30 11.50
N SER A 142 -3.05 -0.26 12.30
CA SER A 142 -4.15 -0.28 13.28
C SER A 142 -5.49 -0.67 12.65
N PHE A 143 -6.25 -1.55 13.31
CA PHE A 143 -7.52 -2.16 12.86
C PHE A 143 -7.43 -3.10 11.65
N TRP A 144 -6.27 -3.26 11.02
CA TRP A 144 -6.15 -4.17 9.88
C TRP A 144 -6.47 -5.62 10.27
N ASP A 145 -6.03 -6.05 11.44
CA ASP A 145 -6.30 -7.38 11.97
C ASP A 145 -7.78 -7.58 12.36
N ALA A 146 -8.43 -6.54 12.89
CA ALA A 146 -9.87 -6.57 13.13
C ALA A 146 -10.64 -6.76 11.82
N ASP A 147 -10.25 -6.00 10.79
CA ASP A 147 -10.92 -6.02 9.49
C ASP A 147 -10.69 -7.34 8.74
N ASN A 148 -9.53 -8.01 8.88
CA ASN A 148 -9.15 -9.14 8.01
C ASN A 148 -8.89 -10.49 8.72
N LEU A 149 -8.76 -10.52 10.05
CA LEU A 149 -8.45 -11.72 10.83
C LEU A 149 -9.43 -12.00 11.98
N ARG A 150 -9.75 -11.01 12.82
CA ARG A 150 -10.48 -11.24 14.08
C ARG A 150 -11.99 -11.14 13.92
N ASN A 151 -12.49 -10.01 13.44
CA ASN A 151 -13.93 -9.79 13.32
C ASN A 151 -14.45 -10.32 11.99
N ASN A 152 -13.63 -10.23 10.93
CA ASN A 152 -13.91 -10.90 9.66
C ASN A 152 -12.72 -11.82 9.34
N PRO A 153 -12.80 -13.13 9.65
CA PRO A 153 -11.70 -14.07 9.47
C PRO A 153 -11.50 -14.46 8.00
N ILE A 154 -11.59 -13.51 7.06
CA ILE A 154 -11.56 -13.76 5.61
C ILE A 154 -10.27 -14.47 5.17
N ILE A 155 -9.16 -14.19 5.85
CA ILE A 155 -7.87 -14.84 5.60
C ILE A 155 -7.90 -16.28 6.09
N GLN A 156 -8.34 -16.54 7.32
CA GLN A 156 -8.44 -17.91 7.84
C GLN A 156 -9.44 -18.74 7.02
N ASP A 157 -10.61 -18.18 6.70
CA ASP A 157 -11.65 -18.84 5.91
C ASP A 157 -11.16 -19.19 4.49
N TYR A 158 -10.26 -18.37 3.92
CA TYR A 158 -9.65 -18.68 2.64
C TYR A 158 -8.56 -19.75 2.76
N TYR A 159 -7.53 -19.52 3.57
CA TYR A 159 -6.32 -20.33 3.59
C TYR A 159 -6.48 -21.63 4.39
N ASP A 160 -7.03 -21.57 5.60
CA ASP A 160 -7.02 -22.71 6.53
C ASP A 160 -7.90 -23.84 6.04
N VAL A 161 -9.10 -23.51 5.55
CA VAL A 161 -10.05 -24.48 4.98
C VAL A 161 -9.45 -25.23 3.79
N ARG A 162 -8.51 -24.60 3.07
CA ARG A 162 -7.82 -25.19 1.92
C ARG A 162 -6.52 -25.91 2.31
N GLY A 163 -6.14 -25.89 3.59
CA GLY A 163 -4.84 -26.41 4.04
C GLY A 163 -3.66 -25.64 3.43
N LEU A 164 -3.89 -24.39 3.01
CA LEU A 164 -2.86 -23.53 2.43
C LEU A 164 -2.15 -22.77 3.54
N ARG A 165 -0.86 -22.53 3.32
CA ARG A 165 -0.08 -21.63 4.17
C ARG A 165 -0.50 -20.18 3.89
N ARG A 166 -0.72 -19.40 4.94
CA ARG A 166 -1.02 -17.96 4.84
C ARG A 166 0.26 -17.18 4.44
N PRO A 167 0.15 -16.02 3.78
CA PRO A 167 1.28 -15.15 3.52
C PRO A 167 2.03 -14.79 4.83
N PHE A 168 3.35 -14.72 4.79
CA PHE A 168 4.12 -14.20 5.93
C PHE A 168 3.68 -12.77 6.24
N PRO A 169 3.50 -12.37 7.52
CA PRO A 169 3.74 -13.12 8.75
C PRO A 169 2.46 -13.65 9.42
N LEU A 170 1.44 -13.99 8.63
CA LEU A 170 0.07 -14.24 9.11
C LEU A 170 -0.14 -15.64 9.72
N ASN A 171 0.89 -16.48 9.73
CA ASN A 171 0.87 -17.76 10.45
C ASN A 171 1.22 -17.54 11.92
N ASP A 172 0.63 -18.31 12.82
CA ASP A 172 0.77 -18.11 14.28
C ASP A 172 2.22 -18.19 14.77
N ASN A 173 3.02 -19.06 14.16
CA ASN A 173 4.45 -19.22 14.46
C ASN A 173 5.33 -18.07 13.94
N GLU A 174 4.77 -17.17 13.13
CA GLU A 174 5.44 -15.97 12.57
C GLU A 174 4.95 -14.67 13.23
N GLY A 175 3.96 -14.75 14.10
CA GLY A 175 3.34 -13.63 14.81
C GLY A 175 1.83 -13.55 14.62
N GLY A 176 1.29 -14.22 13.60
CA GLY A 176 -0.15 -14.35 13.36
C GLY A 176 -0.87 -13.05 12.95
N ASN A 177 -0.13 -11.95 12.81
CA ASN A 177 -0.66 -10.64 12.45
C ASN A 177 0.46 -9.75 11.87
N PRO A 178 0.13 -8.72 11.07
CA PRO A 178 1.14 -7.88 10.43
C PRO A 178 1.64 -6.72 11.30
N CYS A 179 1.04 -6.43 12.45
CA CYS A 179 1.43 -5.30 13.29
C CYS A 179 2.40 -5.76 14.40
N ARG A 180 3.45 -4.98 14.66
CA ARG A 180 4.46 -5.23 15.69
C ARG A 180 5.05 -6.63 15.61
N VAL A 181 5.43 -7.02 14.40
CA VAL A 181 5.84 -8.38 14.08
C VAL A 181 7.33 -8.51 13.77
N ILE A 182 7.93 -7.49 13.17
CA ILE A 182 9.33 -7.51 12.75
C ILE A 182 10.23 -6.93 13.84
N ALA A 183 11.23 -7.71 14.28
CA ALA A 183 12.27 -7.19 15.15
C ALA A 183 13.33 -6.46 14.32
N VAL A 184 13.63 -5.21 14.69
CA VAL A 184 14.64 -4.38 14.01
C VAL A 184 15.76 -4.04 15.00
N PRO A 185 17.04 -4.25 14.65
CA PRO A 185 18.16 -3.88 15.50
C PRO A 185 18.11 -2.40 15.91
N GLY A 186 18.33 -2.13 17.20
CA GLY A 186 18.29 -0.77 17.75
C GLY A 186 16.89 -0.29 18.12
N GLN A 187 15.82 -1.00 17.76
CA GLN A 187 14.46 -0.66 18.17
C GLN A 187 14.05 -1.39 19.45
N PRO A 188 13.36 -0.70 20.39
CA PRO A 188 12.95 -1.28 21.66
C PRO A 188 11.77 -2.25 21.53
N THR A 189 10.97 -2.10 20.47
CA THR A 189 9.80 -2.91 20.17
C THR A 189 9.88 -3.47 18.77
N LYS A 190 9.09 -4.51 18.51
CA LYS A 190 8.84 -4.94 17.14
C LYS A 190 8.06 -3.86 16.40
N GLN A 191 8.38 -3.70 15.11
CA GLN A 191 7.79 -2.74 14.19
C GLN A 191 6.67 -3.40 13.38
N ASP A 192 5.77 -2.60 12.81
CA ASP A 192 4.74 -3.12 11.91
C ASP A 192 5.39 -3.59 10.61
N LEU A 193 4.72 -4.49 9.88
CA LEU A 193 5.24 -5.03 8.63
C LEU A 193 5.46 -3.93 7.58
N ASN A 194 4.61 -2.90 7.59
CA ASN A 194 4.69 -1.75 6.70
C ASN A 194 5.82 -0.79 7.04
N ASP A 195 6.32 -0.76 8.29
CA ASP A 195 7.42 0.14 8.70
C ASP A 195 8.79 -0.51 8.49
N VAL A 196 8.83 -1.77 8.04
CA VAL A 196 10.08 -2.46 7.68
C VAL A 196 10.09 -2.79 6.21
N VAL A 197 10.85 -1.99 5.48
CA VAL A 197 10.94 -2.04 4.02
C VAL A 197 11.66 -3.34 3.59
N PRO A 198 11.00 -4.21 2.81
CA PRO A 198 11.56 -5.47 2.35
C PRO A 198 12.91 -5.32 1.63
N PRO A 199 13.84 -6.30 1.73
CA PRO A 199 15.16 -6.23 1.09
C PRO A 199 15.13 -6.12 -0.44
N ASN A 200 14.06 -6.59 -1.07
CA ASN A 200 13.83 -6.53 -2.51
C ASN A 200 13.24 -5.18 -2.99
N VAL A 201 12.97 -4.24 -2.07
CA VAL A 201 12.57 -2.85 -2.38
C VAL A 201 13.79 -1.93 -2.37
N ARG A 202 14.07 -1.24 -3.48
CA ARG A 202 15.26 -0.38 -3.61
C ARG A 202 15.08 0.97 -2.91
N VAL A 203 13.99 1.67 -3.19
CA VAL A 203 13.71 2.99 -2.63
C VAL A 203 12.35 2.98 -1.94
N GLY A 204 12.29 3.47 -0.70
CA GLY A 204 11.04 3.75 0.01
C GLY A 204 10.76 5.26 -0.01
N LEU A 205 9.55 5.65 -0.44
CA LEU A 205 9.06 7.03 -0.40
C LEU A 205 7.84 7.08 0.52
N GLU A 206 8.04 7.58 1.72
CA GLU A 206 7.03 7.65 2.75
C GLU A 206 6.46 9.07 2.84
N VAL A 207 5.14 9.18 2.71
CA VAL A 207 4.40 10.38 3.04
C VAL A 207 3.62 10.09 4.31
N VAL A 208 3.76 10.98 5.28
CA VAL A 208 3.01 10.94 6.53
C VAL A 208 2.08 12.14 6.60
N SER A 209 0.81 11.92 6.92
CA SER A 209 -0.20 12.98 6.98
C SER A 209 -0.04 13.80 8.25
N ARG A 210 -0.70 14.96 8.35
CA ARG A 210 -0.62 15.80 9.55
C ARG A 210 -1.12 15.02 10.76
N SER A 211 -0.37 15.11 11.86
CA SER A 211 -0.87 14.67 13.17
C SER A 211 -2.09 15.53 13.56
N PRO A 212 -3.18 14.91 14.02
CA PRO A 212 -4.39 15.62 14.41
C PRO A 212 -4.22 16.23 15.80
N ALA A 213 -3.62 17.41 15.90
CA ALA A 213 -3.64 18.16 17.15
C ALA A 213 -5.09 18.56 17.50
N ASN A 214 -5.64 17.98 18.58
CA ASN A 214 -6.88 18.39 19.29
C ASN A 214 -8.26 17.99 18.72
N LEU A 215 -8.46 16.79 18.17
CA LEU A 215 -9.81 16.32 17.77
C LEU A 215 -10.17 14.92 18.30
N ALA A 216 -11.42 14.78 18.77
CA ALA A 216 -12.02 13.54 19.31
C ALA A 216 -12.41 12.53 18.20
N PRO A 217 -12.76 11.26 18.50
CA PRO A 217 -12.12 10.04 17.96
C PRO A 217 -12.65 9.51 16.62
N LEU A 218 -13.26 10.32 15.75
CA LEU A 218 -14.01 9.80 14.61
C LEU A 218 -13.21 9.61 13.31
N ASN A 219 -11.93 9.99 13.24
CA ASN A 219 -11.13 9.90 12.00
C ASN A 219 -9.61 9.67 12.18
N PHE A 220 -9.14 9.23 13.34
CA PHE A 220 -7.70 9.26 13.65
C PHE A 220 -7.10 7.88 13.76
N ILE A 221 -6.65 7.39 12.62
CA ILE A 221 -5.61 6.39 12.59
C ILE A 221 -4.44 7.08 11.90
N PHE A 222 -3.39 7.36 12.67
CA PHE A 222 -2.19 8.05 12.24
C PHE A 222 -1.05 7.17 12.70
N ASP A 223 -0.15 6.85 11.79
CA ASP A 223 1.09 6.15 12.10
C ASP A 223 2.23 7.12 11.86
N ASP A 224 2.99 7.43 12.92
CA ASP A 224 4.17 8.29 12.83
C ASP A 224 5.46 7.47 12.97
N ASP A 225 5.35 6.15 12.99
CA ASP A 225 6.53 5.31 13.12
C ASP A 225 7.37 5.45 11.84
N PRO A 226 8.70 5.63 11.96
CA PRO A 226 9.56 5.80 10.81
C PRO A 226 9.88 4.46 10.13
N ASP A 227 10.05 4.49 8.82
CA ASP A 227 10.48 3.31 8.07
C ASP A 227 11.93 2.90 8.41
N TYR A 228 12.17 1.59 8.42
CA TYR A 228 13.46 0.96 8.64
C TYR A 228 13.80 -0.11 7.60
N ARG A 229 15.09 -0.36 7.43
CA ARG A 229 15.63 -1.59 6.85
C ARG A 229 15.76 -2.66 7.94
N LEU A 230 15.92 -3.92 7.53
CA LEU A 230 16.14 -5.04 8.47
C LEU A 230 17.40 -4.89 9.34
N ASP A 231 18.38 -4.10 8.91
CA ASP A 231 19.58 -3.79 9.69
C ASP A 231 19.41 -2.57 10.62
N GLY A 232 18.21 -1.97 10.66
CA GLY A 232 17.88 -0.77 11.43
C GLY A 232 18.28 0.55 10.76
N SER A 233 18.92 0.52 9.60
CA SER A 233 19.24 1.73 8.85
C SER A 233 18.01 2.32 8.14
N GLN A 234 18.12 3.57 7.71
CA GLN A 234 17.13 4.24 6.86
C GLN A 234 17.66 4.46 5.44
N ALA A 235 18.57 3.60 4.99
CA ALA A 235 19.23 3.75 3.70
C ALA A 235 18.22 3.69 2.53
N ASN A 236 18.25 4.70 1.65
CA ASN A 236 17.32 4.88 0.54
C ASN A 236 15.83 4.90 0.95
N LEU A 237 15.57 5.31 2.19
CA LEU A 237 14.22 5.56 2.70
C LEU A 237 14.08 7.08 2.86
N PHE A 238 13.06 7.65 2.26
CA PHE A 238 12.82 9.08 2.26
C PHE A 238 11.44 9.36 2.81
N ARG A 239 11.34 10.25 3.80
CA ARG A 239 10.09 10.62 4.45
C ARG A 239 9.71 12.07 4.17
N PHE A 240 8.42 12.32 4.04
CA PHE A 240 7.82 13.65 3.94
C PHE A 240 6.62 13.79 4.86
N GLN A 241 6.67 14.80 5.72
CA GLN A 241 5.57 15.17 6.59
C GLN A 241 4.64 16.16 5.87
N SER A 242 3.50 15.68 5.40
CA SER A 242 2.47 16.52 4.78
C SER A 242 1.68 17.32 5.82
N ARG A 243 1.11 18.44 5.35
CA ARG A 243 0.15 19.28 6.09
C ARG A 243 -1.30 18.86 5.85
N GLU A 244 -1.50 17.82 5.06
CA GLU A 244 -2.80 17.29 4.65
C GLU A 244 -3.25 16.21 5.61
N ASP A 245 -4.55 15.95 5.72
CA ASP A 245 -5.02 14.79 6.49
C ASP A 245 -4.80 13.47 5.75
N HIS A 246 -5.07 12.38 6.45
CA HIS A 246 -4.92 11.02 5.98
C HIS A 246 -5.53 10.80 4.58
N SER A 247 -6.72 11.34 4.30
CA SER A 247 -7.29 11.23 2.95
C SER A 247 -6.65 12.19 1.96
N GLY A 248 -6.34 13.40 2.39
CA GLY A 248 -5.82 14.48 1.55
C GLY A 248 -4.47 14.16 0.89
N VAL A 249 -3.61 13.36 1.52
CA VAL A 249 -2.29 13.02 0.96
C VAL A 249 -2.37 12.33 -0.41
N THR A 250 -3.50 11.70 -0.71
CA THR A 250 -3.71 10.98 -1.97
C THR A 250 -4.20 11.86 -3.12
N ALA A 251 -4.64 13.10 -2.90
CA ALA A 251 -5.15 13.92 -3.99
C ALA A 251 -4.04 14.24 -4.99
N ARG A 252 -4.32 14.20 -6.30
CA ARG A 252 -3.30 14.35 -7.36
C ARG A 252 -2.39 15.56 -7.21
N ASN A 253 -2.97 16.69 -6.78
CA ASN A 253 -2.27 17.96 -6.64
C ASN A 253 -1.92 18.28 -5.19
N SER A 254 -2.00 17.28 -4.30
CA SER A 254 -1.65 17.40 -2.88
C SER A 254 -0.17 17.77 -2.71
N ASP A 255 0.18 18.37 -1.57
CA ASP A 255 1.58 18.63 -1.19
C ASP A 255 2.38 17.31 -1.15
N ALA A 256 1.75 16.27 -0.59
CA ALA A 256 2.25 14.91 -0.60
C ALA A 256 2.60 14.39 -2.01
N MET A 257 1.65 14.45 -2.95
CA MET A 257 1.86 13.92 -4.30
C MET A 257 2.83 14.78 -5.11
N GLN A 258 2.86 16.08 -4.89
CA GLN A 258 3.89 16.95 -5.47
C GLN A 258 5.29 16.52 -5.03
N TRP A 259 5.48 16.22 -3.74
CA TRP A 259 6.74 15.71 -3.22
C TRP A 259 7.10 14.34 -3.82
N VAL A 260 6.16 13.39 -3.86
CA VAL A 260 6.39 12.05 -4.47
C VAL A 260 6.82 12.18 -5.93
N VAL A 261 6.09 12.95 -6.73
CA VAL A 261 6.39 13.15 -8.15
C VAL A 261 7.75 13.83 -8.34
N ALA A 262 8.07 14.82 -7.50
CA ALA A 262 9.38 15.47 -7.54
C ALA A 262 10.51 14.47 -7.27
N ARG A 263 10.35 13.60 -6.26
CA ARG A 263 11.33 12.55 -5.92
C ARG A 263 11.51 11.52 -7.01
N ILE A 264 10.42 11.06 -7.63
CA ILE A 264 10.50 10.15 -8.79
C ILE A 264 11.29 10.80 -9.94
N ARG A 265 11.02 12.08 -10.25
CA ARG A 265 11.69 12.81 -11.33
C ARG A 265 13.16 13.06 -11.05
N GLU A 266 13.51 13.37 -9.80
CA GLU A 266 14.89 13.61 -9.37
C GLU A 266 15.73 12.33 -9.41
N MET A 267 15.20 11.22 -8.90
CA MET A 267 15.95 9.98 -8.74
C MET A 267 15.92 9.07 -9.97
N GLY A 268 14.90 9.18 -10.82
CA GLY A 268 14.74 8.31 -11.98
C GLY A 268 14.49 6.86 -11.60
N LEU A 269 15.00 5.90 -12.38
CA LEU A 269 15.03 4.49 -11.99
C LEU A 269 16.31 4.19 -11.19
N PRO A 270 16.22 3.51 -10.02
CA PRO A 270 17.39 3.03 -9.31
C PRO A 270 18.22 2.10 -10.20
N LYS A 271 19.52 2.32 -10.29
CA LYS A 271 20.45 1.43 -11.00
C LYS A 271 20.58 0.11 -10.24
#